data_AF-A0A6B1XSS8-F1
#
_entry.id   AF-A0A6B1XSS8-F1
#
_cell.length_a   1.000
_cell.length_b   1.000
_cell.length_c   1.000
_cell.angle_alpha   90.00
_cell.angle_beta   90.00
_cell.angle_gamma   90.00
#
_symmetry.space_group_name_H-M   'P 1'
#
loop_
_entity.id
_entity.type
_entity.pdbx_description
1 polymer ?
#
loop_
_entity_poly.entity_id
_entity_poly.type
_entity_poly.pdbx_seq_one_letter_code
_entity_poly.pdbx_strand_id
1 'polypeptide(L)'
;MNLRKIEHEIEEILSKDTHSWVRLYELIREVEYSKLWRNEYSSFTQWIKHLAYVTGVTESLIWKRKKAGEIYFDYQQRARSRGFSVPNIEDVEVSPDNFELVEKISQGNSQIKDELMQQVLVKDIKRSDLVNTWSTIKTIQAKEGGGIVKKNRYSKIDSSDEQIFTISDFSFALSESSWLQIAKNSYHKGKSVYRLIPNFSFYSSLLMRSVTLDFLLLENVSSKYTQELNTHSIEIVFSDNKLNNIILNTKTNYSWVVVPEDISLIALKQLPKEIGLLKISSKRIIQVVRNAALTNETSKLDILQAFIVKTI
;
A
#
# COMPACT_ATOMS: atom_id res chain seq x y z
N MET A 1 -29.45 -19.97 -14.38
CA MET A 1 -28.89 -21.34 -14.55
C MET A 1 -29.46 -22.27 -13.45
N ASN A 2 -29.26 -23.60 -13.50
CA ASN A 2 -29.69 -24.53 -12.42
C ASN A 2 -28.49 -24.77 -11.47
N LEU A 3 -28.72 -24.85 -10.15
CA LEU A 3 -27.68 -25.03 -9.12
C LEU A 3 -26.74 -26.22 -9.44
N ARG A 4 -27.29 -27.38 -9.77
CA ARG A 4 -26.49 -28.59 -10.06
C ARG A 4 -25.57 -28.43 -11.27
N LYS A 5 -26.03 -27.68 -12.29
CA LYS A 5 -25.18 -27.38 -13.46
C LYS A 5 -24.01 -26.47 -13.07
N ILE A 6 -24.27 -25.49 -12.20
CA ILE A 6 -23.22 -24.60 -11.67
C ILE A 6 -22.21 -25.40 -10.84
N GLU A 7 -22.68 -26.27 -9.95
CA GLU A 7 -21.81 -27.09 -9.09
C GLU A 7 -20.88 -27.97 -9.93
N HIS A 8 -21.42 -28.63 -10.96
CA HIS A 8 -20.62 -29.44 -11.88
C HIS A 8 -19.57 -28.61 -12.62
N GLU A 9 -19.92 -27.41 -13.09
CA GLU A 9 -18.96 -26.52 -13.75
C GLU A 9 -17.87 -26.04 -12.79
N ILE A 10 -18.22 -25.75 -11.52
CA ILE A 10 -17.25 -25.39 -10.49
C ILE A 10 -16.30 -26.57 -10.20
N GLU A 11 -16.81 -27.79 -10.10
CA GLU A 11 -16.01 -29.01 -9.92
C GLU A 11 -15.01 -29.19 -11.06
N GLU A 12 -15.42 -28.98 -12.30
CA GLU A 12 -14.52 -29.03 -13.46
C GLU A 12 -13.41 -27.96 -13.39
N ILE A 13 -13.76 -26.73 -13.01
CA ILE A 13 -12.79 -25.62 -12.91
C ILE A 13 -11.74 -25.93 -11.83
N LEU A 14 -12.20 -26.39 -10.66
CA LEU A 14 -11.34 -26.66 -9.51
C LEU A 14 -10.49 -27.93 -9.69
N SER A 15 -11.00 -28.95 -10.39
CA SER A 15 -10.27 -30.21 -10.65
C SER A 15 -9.17 -30.06 -11.69
N LYS A 16 -9.33 -29.16 -12.67
CA LYS A 16 -8.36 -28.96 -13.75
C LYS A 16 -7.18 -28.02 -13.38
N ASP A 17 -7.13 -27.52 -12.14
CA ASP A 17 -6.23 -26.43 -11.67
C ASP A 17 -6.11 -25.28 -12.69
N THR A 18 -7.20 -25.05 -13.42
CA THR A 18 -7.23 -23.98 -14.41
C THR A 18 -7.20 -22.67 -13.65
N HIS A 19 -6.30 -21.77 -14.03
CA HIS A 19 -6.20 -20.42 -13.44
C HIS A 19 -7.45 -19.56 -13.72
N SER A 20 -8.57 -20.14 -14.15
CA SER A 20 -9.88 -19.55 -14.45
C SER A 20 -10.67 -19.18 -13.19
N TRP A 21 -10.00 -18.52 -12.24
CA TRP A 21 -10.61 -18.07 -10.99
C TRP A 21 -11.74 -17.05 -11.20
N VAL A 22 -11.71 -16.35 -12.34
CA VAL A 22 -12.74 -15.40 -12.76
C VAL A 22 -14.06 -16.12 -12.96
N ARG A 23 -14.06 -17.20 -13.74
CA ARG A 23 -15.27 -18.00 -13.99
C ARG A 23 -15.84 -18.59 -12.71
N LEU A 24 -14.96 -19.08 -11.83
CA LEU A 24 -15.35 -19.55 -10.50
C LEU A 24 -16.07 -18.45 -9.69
N TYR A 25 -15.54 -17.22 -9.70
CA TYR A 25 -16.19 -16.09 -9.04
C TYR A 25 -17.58 -15.79 -9.61
N GLU A 26 -17.73 -15.77 -10.93
CA GLU A 26 -19.02 -15.48 -11.59
C GLU A 26 -20.10 -16.49 -11.20
N LEU A 27 -19.76 -17.78 -11.24
CA LEU A 27 -20.65 -18.87 -10.86
C LEU A 27 -21.08 -18.76 -9.40
N ILE A 28 -20.12 -18.53 -8.48
CA ILE A 28 -20.39 -18.33 -7.05
C ILE A 28 -21.30 -17.12 -6.84
N ARG A 29 -21.05 -16.02 -7.57
CA ARG A 29 -21.84 -14.80 -7.49
C ARG A 29 -23.26 -15.00 -8.01
N GLU A 30 -23.45 -15.74 -9.09
CA GLU A 30 -24.79 -16.07 -9.61
C GLU A 30 -25.60 -16.84 -8.56
N VAL A 31 -24.98 -17.84 -7.90
CA VAL A 31 -25.64 -18.62 -6.86
C VAL A 31 -26.03 -17.77 -5.66
N GLU A 32 -25.15 -16.86 -5.23
CA GLU A 32 -25.42 -15.94 -4.12
C GLU A 32 -26.55 -14.95 -4.46
N TYR A 33 -26.43 -14.28 -5.61
CA TYR A 33 -27.35 -13.22 -6.04
C TYR A 33 -28.75 -13.77 -6.33
N SER A 34 -28.83 -14.86 -7.10
CA SER A 34 -30.09 -15.52 -7.46
C SER A 34 -30.60 -16.45 -6.35
N LYS A 35 -29.84 -16.59 -5.25
CA LYS A 35 -30.17 -17.41 -4.07
C LYS A 35 -30.51 -18.87 -4.42
N LEU A 36 -29.79 -19.43 -5.39
CA LEU A 36 -30.08 -20.76 -5.95
C LEU A 36 -29.93 -21.89 -4.91
N TRP A 37 -29.13 -21.65 -3.87
CA TRP A 37 -28.90 -22.57 -2.76
C TRP A 37 -30.11 -22.81 -1.83
N ARG A 38 -31.13 -21.93 -1.84
CA ARG A 38 -32.20 -21.90 -0.82
C ARG A 38 -33.02 -23.17 -0.69
N ASN A 39 -33.16 -23.93 -1.77
CA ASN A 39 -34.02 -25.13 -1.78
C ASN A 39 -33.28 -26.38 -1.30
N GLU A 40 -31.93 -26.36 -1.30
CA GLU A 40 -31.09 -27.53 -1.01
C GLU A 40 -30.23 -27.32 0.25
N TYR A 41 -29.97 -26.06 0.64
CA TYR A 41 -29.10 -25.71 1.76
C TYR A 41 -29.74 -24.63 2.66
N SER A 42 -29.48 -24.69 3.97
CA SER A 42 -30.01 -23.72 4.94
C SER A 42 -29.38 -22.32 4.82
N SER A 43 -28.19 -22.22 4.22
CA SER A 43 -27.50 -20.96 4.02
C SER A 43 -26.50 -21.04 2.85
N PHE A 44 -26.15 -19.88 2.29
CA PHE A 44 -25.06 -19.77 1.32
C PHE A 44 -23.74 -20.32 1.86
N THR A 45 -23.43 -20.08 3.14
CA THR A 45 -22.24 -20.62 3.79
C THR A 45 -22.27 -22.15 3.86
N GLN A 46 -23.44 -22.76 4.11
CA GLN A 46 -23.57 -24.21 4.08
C GLN A 46 -23.37 -24.77 2.67
N TRP A 47 -23.84 -24.08 1.64
CA TRP A 47 -23.56 -24.43 0.25
C TRP A 47 -22.06 -24.36 -0.07
N ILE A 48 -21.35 -23.30 0.35
CA ILE A 48 -19.88 -23.20 0.19
C ILE A 48 -19.14 -24.33 0.93
N LYS A 49 -19.59 -24.72 2.12
CA LYS A 49 -19.05 -25.87 2.87
C LYS A 49 -19.21 -27.18 2.10
N HIS A 50 -20.40 -27.40 1.55
CA HIS A 50 -20.67 -28.55 0.72
C HIS A 50 -19.77 -28.56 -0.53
N LEU A 51 -19.67 -27.43 -1.21
CA LEU A 51 -18.83 -27.27 -2.40
C LEU A 51 -17.36 -27.58 -2.10
N ALA A 52 -16.83 -27.06 -0.99
CA ALA A 52 -15.47 -27.36 -0.53
C ALA A 52 -15.26 -28.87 -0.27
N TYR A 53 -16.23 -29.51 0.37
CA TYR A 53 -16.20 -30.95 0.65
C TYR A 53 -16.17 -31.79 -0.64
N VAL A 54 -17.08 -31.53 -1.59
CA VAL A 54 -17.20 -32.32 -2.82
C VAL A 54 -16.01 -32.12 -3.75
N THR A 55 -15.49 -30.90 -3.83
CA THR A 55 -14.35 -30.55 -4.72
C THR A 55 -12.98 -30.87 -4.10
N GLY A 56 -12.93 -31.21 -2.81
CA GLY A 56 -11.67 -31.47 -2.09
C GLY A 56 -10.80 -30.23 -1.82
N VAL A 57 -11.33 -29.02 -2.02
CA VAL A 57 -10.61 -27.76 -1.76
C VAL A 57 -11.01 -27.16 -0.41
N THR A 58 -10.20 -26.22 0.09
CA THR A 58 -10.55 -25.52 1.34
C THR A 58 -11.63 -24.45 1.10
N GLU A 59 -12.54 -24.26 2.05
CA GLU A 59 -13.50 -23.15 2.04
C GLU A 59 -12.79 -21.80 1.85
N SER A 60 -11.62 -21.63 2.48
CA SER A 60 -10.79 -20.43 2.40
C SER A 60 -10.42 -20.06 0.96
N LEU A 61 -10.08 -21.05 0.13
CA LEU A 61 -9.77 -20.81 -1.29
C LEU A 61 -10.98 -20.24 -2.02
N ILE A 62 -12.16 -20.85 -1.84
CA ILE A 62 -13.41 -20.43 -2.49
C ILE A 62 -13.76 -18.99 -2.06
N TRP A 63 -13.70 -18.71 -0.75
CA TRP A 63 -13.92 -17.36 -0.21
C TRP A 63 -12.92 -16.34 -0.75
N LYS A 64 -11.65 -16.71 -0.90
CA LYS A 64 -10.60 -15.84 -1.43
C LYS A 64 -10.89 -15.45 -2.89
N ARG A 65 -11.26 -16.42 -3.74
CA ARG A 65 -11.60 -16.15 -5.14
C ARG A 65 -12.86 -15.28 -5.25
N LYS A 66 -13.89 -15.57 -4.46
CA LYS A 66 -15.10 -14.75 -4.36
C LYS A 66 -14.77 -13.31 -3.99
N LYS A 67 -14.01 -13.12 -2.92
CA LYS A 67 -13.62 -11.80 -2.41
C LYS A 67 -12.84 -11.00 -3.44
N ALA A 68 -11.89 -11.63 -4.13
CA ALA A 68 -11.10 -10.98 -5.18
C ALA A 68 -11.98 -10.48 -6.33
N GLY A 69 -12.93 -11.29 -6.79
CA GLY A 69 -13.89 -10.87 -7.82
C GLY A 69 -14.80 -9.75 -7.35
N GLU A 70 -15.25 -9.75 -6.09
CA GLU A 70 -16.02 -8.64 -5.52
C GLU A 70 -15.22 -7.34 -5.46
N ILE A 71 -13.94 -7.39 -5.05
CA ILE A 71 -13.05 -6.22 -5.04
C ILE A 71 -12.95 -5.60 -6.44
N TYR A 72 -12.75 -6.44 -7.46
CA TYR A 72 -12.67 -5.99 -8.84
C TYR A 72 -14.00 -5.43 -9.35
N PHE A 73 -15.11 -6.12 -9.08
CA PHE A 73 -16.45 -5.67 -9.46
C PHE A 73 -16.77 -4.30 -8.85
N ASP A 74 -16.47 -4.10 -7.58
CA ASP A 74 -16.67 -2.81 -6.90
C ASP A 74 -15.82 -1.70 -7.54
N TYR A 75 -14.58 -2.01 -7.91
CA TYR A 75 -13.70 -1.08 -8.65
C TYR A 75 -14.30 -0.74 -10.02
N GLN A 76 -14.76 -1.73 -10.79
CA GLN A 76 -15.38 -1.52 -12.10
C GLN A 76 -16.62 -0.61 -12.00
N GLN A 77 -17.46 -0.81 -10.98
CA GLN A 77 -18.62 0.04 -10.75
C GLN A 77 -18.22 1.49 -10.42
N ARG A 78 -17.20 1.70 -9.59
CA ARG A 78 -16.67 3.05 -9.27
C ARG A 78 -16.00 3.71 -10.47
N ALA A 79 -15.27 2.96 -11.30
CA ALA A 79 -14.64 3.50 -12.49
C ALA A 79 -15.69 3.95 -13.52
N ARG A 80 -16.71 3.11 -13.76
CA ARG A 80 -17.83 3.42 -14.66
C ARG A 80 -18.62 4.65 -14.20
N SER A 81 -18.88 4.79 -12.90
CA SER A 81 -19.59 5.97 -12.38
C SER A 81 -18.81 7.27 -12.56
N ARG A 82 -17.48 7.19 -12.72
CA ARG A 82 -16.58 8.31 -13.03
C ARG A 82 -16.32 8.49 -14.54
N GLY A 83 -16.99 7.72 -15.40
CA GLY A 83 -16.84 7.81 -16.85
C GLY A 83 -15.58 7.13 -17.41
N PHE A 84 -14.86 6.34 -16.61
CA PHE A 84 -13.72 5.57 -17.08
C PHE A 84 -14.13 4.18 -17.55
N SER A 85 -13.59 3.76 -18.69
CA SER A 85 -13.66 2.36 -19.12
C SER A 85 -12.51 1.59 -18.47
N VAL A 86 -12.81 0.41 -17.95
CA VAL A 86 -11.82 -0.53 -17.40
C VAL A 86 -12.03 -1.90 -18.05
N PRO A 87 -10.98 -2.74 -18.13
CA PRO A 87 -11.10 -4.08 -18.70
C PRO A 87 -12.24 -4.90 -18.07
N ASN A 88 -12.67 -5.96 -18.75
CA ASN A 88 -13.46 -6.98 -18.07
C ASN A 88 -12.54 -7.84 -17.21
N ILE A 89 -13.08 -8.41 -16.14
CA ILE A 89 -12.29 -9.24 -15.22
C ILE A 89 -11.67 -10.47 -15.91
N GLU A 90 -12.29 -10.96 -16.99
CA GLU A 90 -11.80 -12.06 -17.83
C GLU A 90 -10.52 -11.70 -18.59
N ASP A 91 -10.36 -10.43 -18.95
CA ASP A 91 -9.20 -9.92 -19.70
C ASP A 91 -8.01 -9.58 -18.79
N VAL A 92 -8.16 -9.79 -17.47
CA VAL A 92 -7.19 -9.34 -16.47
C VAL A 92 -6.27 -10.48 -16.04
N GLU A 93 -5.00 -10.36 -16.39
CA GLU A 93 -3.92 -11.26 -15.96
C GLU A 93 -3.38 -10.91 -14.57
N VAL A 94 -4.25 -10.85 -13.57
CA VAL A 94 -3.86 -10.53 -12.17
C VAL A 94 -4.34 -11.62 -11.22
N SER A 95 -3.44 -12.06 -10.33
CA SER A 95 -3.76 -13.03 -9.29
C SER A 95 -4.71 -12.43 -8.23
N PRO A 96 -5.69 -13.19 -7.72
CA PRO A 96 -6.56 -12.78 -6.61
C PRO A 96 -5.85 -12.25 -5.37
N ASP A 97 -4.64 -12.74 -5.11
CA ASP A 97 -3.80 -12.29 -3.99
C ASP A 97 -3.48 -10.80 -4.07
N ASN A 98 -3.28 -10.27 -5.28
CA ASN A 98 -2.96 -8.86 -5.46
C ASN A 98 -4.16 -7.99 -5.08
N PHE A 99 -5.38 -8.37 -5.50
CA PHE A 99 -6.59 -7.63 -5.12
C PHE A 99 -6.85 -7.66 -3.62
N GLU A 100 -6.59 -8.79 -2.96
CA GLU A 100 -6.69 -8.87 -1.50
C GLU A 100 -5.65 -7.97 -0.79
N LEU A 101 -4.44 -7.88 -1.33
CA LEU A 101 -3.43 -6.96 -0.81
C LEU A 101 -3.84 -5.50 -1.00
N VAL A 102 -4.38 -5.14 -2.16
CA VAL A 102 -4.92 -3.79 -2.41
C VAL A 102 -6.01 -3.43 -1.40
N GLU A 103 -6.95 -4.35 -1.14
CA GLU A 103 -8.00 -4.18 -0.12
C GLU A 103 -7.38 -3.89 1.26
N LYS A 104 -6.38 -4.67 1.66
CA LYS A 104 -5.69 -4.51 2.95
C LYS A 104 -4.91 -3.19 3.01
N ILE A 105 -4.17 -2.83 1.97
CA ILE A 105 -3.36 -1.60 1.96
C ILE A 105 -4.26 -0.37 2.00
N SER A 106 -5.39 -0.39 1.29
CA SER A 106 -6.29 0.75 1.21
C SER A 106 -6.98 1.10 2.53
N GLN A 107 -7.09 0.15 3.48
CA GLN A 107 -7.77 0.34 4.78
C GLN A 107 -9.19 0.95 4.65
N GLY A 108 -9.89 0.67 3.55
CA GLY A 108 -11.22 1.21 3.27
C GLY A 108 -11.25 2.57 2.57
N ASN A 109 -10.10 3.17 2.27
CA ASN A 109 -10.01 4.39 1.45
C ASN A 109 -10.22 4.03 -0.03
N SER A 110 -11.38 4.42 -0.57
CA SER A 110 -11.76 4.10 -1.95
C SER A 110 -10.86 4.73 -3.00
N GLN A 111 -10.24 5.90 -2.72
CA GLN A 111 -9.34 6.54 -3.65
C GLN A 111 -8.02 5.78 -3.77
N ILE A 112 -7.36 5.48 -2.65
CA ILE A 112 -6.13 4.67 -2.63
C ILE A 112 -6.38 3.30 -3.25
N LYS A 113 -7.53 2.70 -2.94
CA LYS A 113 -7.95 1.43 -3.53
C LYS A 113 -8.00 1.51 -5.05
N ASP A 114 -8.64 2.54 -5.61
CA ASP A 114 -8.78 2.68 -7.06
C ASP A 114 -7.43 2.98 -7.74
N GLU A 115 -6.57 3.79 -7.13
CA GLU A 115 -5.21 4.08 -7.63
C GLU A 115 -4.34 2.81 -7.65
N LEU A 116 -4.33 2.04 -6.55
CA LEU A 116 -3.64 0.76 -6.48
C LEU A 116 -4.19 -0.27 -7.47
N MET A 117 -5.52 -0.33 -7.65
CA MET A 117 -6.13 -1.20 -8.65
C MET A 117 -5.61 -0.85 -10.04
N GLN A 118 -5.55 0.42 -10.41
CA GLN A 118 -5.01 0.85 -11.71
C GLN A 118 -3.56 0.40 -11.89
N GLN A 119 -2.69 0.70 -10.92
CA GLN A 119 -1.27 0.32 -10.96
C GLN A 119 -1.08 -1.20 -11.08
N VAL A 120 -1.90 -1.99 -10.38
CA VAL A 120 -1.87 -3.46 -10.45
C VAL A 120 -2.28 -3.95 -11.84
N LEU A 121 -3.31 -3.36 -12.45
CA LEU A 121 -3.83 -3.78 -13.75
C LEU A 121 -2.87 -3.48 -14.89
N VAL A 122 -2.17 -2.35 -14.84
CA VAL A 122 -1.15 -1.99 -15.84
C VAL A 122 0.22 -2.65 -15.57
N LYS A 123 0.32 -3.46 -14.51
CA LYS A 123 1.55 -4.14 -14.04
C LYS A 123 2.68 -3.18 -13.63
N ASP A 124 2.34 -1.95 -13.24
CA ASP A 124 3.30 -0.95 -12.74
C ASP A 124 3.80 -1.31 -11.33
N ILE A 125 2.95 -1.93 -10.50
CA ILE A 125 3.32 -2.40 -9.16
C ILE A 125 3.39 -3.93 -9.11
N LYS A 126 4.49 -4.47 -8.58
CA LYS A 126 4.63 -5.93 -8.42
C LYS A 126 4.01 -6.38 -7.10
N ARG A 127 3.65 -7.67 -7.04
CA ARG A 127 3.17 -8.30 -5.81
C ARG A 127 4.14 -8.11 -4.64
N SER A 128 5.44 -8.14 -4.89
CA SER A 128 6.46 -7.90 -3.85
C SER A 128 6.29 -6.53 -3.19
N ASP A 129 5.94 -5.51 -3.97
CA ASP A 129 5.84 -4.14 -3.50
C ASP A 129 4.57 -3.96 -2.68
N LEU A 130 3.46 -4.59 -3.10
CA LEU A 130 2.23 -4.69 -2.31
C LEU A 130 2.47 -5.42 -0.97
N VAL A 131 3.18 -6.55 -0.98
CA VAL A 131 3.52 -7.30 0.25
C VAL A 131 4.37 -6.46 1.20
N ASN A 132 5.36 -5.74 0.67
CA ASN A 132 6.21 -4.85 1.46
C ASN A 132 5.38 -3.70 2.08
N THR A 133 4.54 -3.06 1.27
CA THR A 133 3.65 -1.97 1.71
C THR A 133 2.68 -2.45 2.79
N TRP A 134 2.07 -3.63 2.61
CA TRP A 134 1.19 -4.21 3.62
C TRP A 134 1.93 -4.55 4.92
N SER A 135 3.15 -5.09 4.82
CA SER A 135 3.97 -5.41 5.98
C SER A 135 4.33 -4.15 6.77
N THR A 136 4.70 -3.08 6.07
CA THR A 136 4.94 -1.74 6.61
C THR A 136 3.73 -1.23 7.39
N ILE A 137 2.52 -1.26 6.80
CA ILE A 137 1.27 -0.85 7.46
C ILE A 137 1.01 -1.69 8.71
N LYS A 138 1.16 -3.02 8.62
CA LYS A 138 0.94 -3.92 9.75
C LYS A 138 1.89 -3.64 10.91
N THR A 139 3.14 -3.31 10.62
CA THR A 139 4.15 -2.93 11.64
C THR A 139 3.79 -1.63 12.34
N ILE A 140 3.24 -0.65 11.61
CA ILE A 140 2.75 0.61 12.20
C ILE A 140 1.57 0.32 13.14
N GLN A 141 0.55 -0.40 12.66
CA GLN A 141 -0.67 -0.72 13.42
C GLN A 141 -0.39 -1.49 14.71
N ALA A 142 0.52 -2.46 14.67
CA ALA A 142 0.86 -3.27 15.84
C ALA A 142 1.48 -2.44 16.99
N LYS A 143 2.11 -1.31 16.68
CA LYS A 143 2.74 -0.44 17.68
C LYS A 143 1.84 0.68 18.18
N GLU A 144 0.91 1.17 17.36
CA GLU A 144 -0.04 2.21 17.74
C GLU A 144 -1.21 1.68 18.60
N GLY A 145 -1.28 0.36 18.86
CA GLY A 145 -2.41 -0.27 19.53
C GLY A 145 -3.70 -0.26 18.69
N GLY A 146 -3.61 0.19 17.44
CA GLY A 146 -4.73 0.25 16.49
C GLY A 146 -5.06 -1.12 15.96
N GLY A 147 -6.21 -1.66 16.35
CA GLY A 147 -6.76 -2.87 15.74
C GLY A 147 -7.01 -2.67 14.24
N ILE A 148 -6.93 -3.75 13.47
CA ILE A 148 -7.35 -3.77 12.06
C ILE A 148 -8.75 -3.16 12.00
N VAL A 149 -8.90 -2.03 11.30
CA VAL A 149 -10.21 -1.46 11.00
C VAL A 149 -10.89 -2.40 9.99
N LYS A 150 -11.46 -3.51 10.48
CA LYS A 150 -12.34 -4.38 9.71
C LYS A 150 -13.65 -3.64 9.49
N LYS A 151 -13.68 -2.72 8.52
CA LYS A 151 -14.95 -2.17 8.03
C LYS A 151 -15.66 -3.25 7.22
N ASN A 152 -16.70 -3.84 7.80
CA ASN A 152 -17.62 -4.72 7.09
C ASN A 152 -18.46 -3.91 6.08
N ARG A 153 -19.01 -4.56 5.04
CA ARG A 153 -19.82 -3.97 3.94
C ARG A 153 -20.99 -3.06 4.35
N TYR A 154 -21.30 -2.96 5.65
CA TYR A 154 -22.40 -2.17 6.21
C TYR A 154 -21.98 -0.87 6.89
N SER A 155 -20.68 -0.54 6.98
CA SER A 155 -20.28 0.76 7.51
C SER A 155 -20.53 1.84 6.46
N LYS A 156 -21.64 2.58 6.58
CA LYS A 156 -21.87 3.83 5.87
C LYS A 156 -20.72 4.79 6.17
N ILE A 157 -20.12 5.32 5.11
CA ILE A 157 -19.23 6.48 5.19
C ILE A 157 -20.17 7.68 5.22
N ASP A 158 -20.31 8.31 6.39
CA ASP A 158 -20.98 9.60 6.47
C ASP A 158 -20.12 10.63 5.75
N SER A 159 -20.73 11.27 4.76
CA SER A 159 -20.12 12.21 3.82
C SER A 159 -19.89 13.58 4.43
N SER A 160 -19.05 13.65 5.46
CA SER A 160 -18.49 14.90 6.00
C SER A 160 -17.00 14.71 6.29
N ASP A 161 -16.23 14.33 5.27
CA ASP A 161 -14.81 14.05 5.42
C ASP A 161 -14.00 15.36 5.46
N GLU A 162 -13.72 15.87 6.66
CA GLU A 162 -12.39 16.45 6.88
C GLU A 162 -11.38 15.37 6.46
N GLN A 163 -10.51 15.68 5.52
CA GLN A 163 -9.65 14.68 4.89
C GLN A 163 -8.53 14.28 5.86
N ILE A 164 -8.83 13.38 6.80
CA ILE A 164 -7.89 12.92 7.82
C ILE A 164 -6.79 12.09 7.13
N PHE A 165 -5.57 12.60 7.12
CA PHE A 165 -4.39 11.83 6.71
C PHE A 165 -3.97 10.88 7.83
N THR A 166 -3.54 9.68 7.45
CA THR A 166 -2.95 8.65 8.33
C THR A 166 -1.52 8.38 7.91
N ILE A 167 -0.68 7.80 8.79
CA ILE A 167 0.71 7.45 8.46
C ILE A 167 0.79 6.49 7.26
N SER A 168 -0.21 5.62 7.07
CA SER A 168 -0.28 4.71 5.92
C SER A 168 -0.39 5.46 4.59
N ASP A 169 -1.03 6.63 4.61
CA ASP A 169 -1.22 7.46 3.44
C ASP A 169 0.08 8.09 2.98
N PHE A 170 0.87 8.59 3.94
CA PHE A 170 2.22 9.08 3.67
C PHE A 170 3.14 7.93 3.25
N SER A 171 3.05 6.78 3.91
CA SER A 171 3.84 5.60 3.54
C SER A 171 3.58 5.17 2.10
N PHE A 172 2.32 5.20 1.66
CA PHE A 172 1.94 4.88 0.30
C PHE A 172 2.49 5.94 -0.66
N ALA A 173 2.22 7.22 -0.39
CA ALA A 173 2.66 8.34 -1.22
C ALA A 173 4.20 8.42 -1.38
N LEU A 174 4.95 8.06 -0.33
CA LEU A 174 6.41 8.03 -0.32
C LEU A 174 7.01 6.73 -0.89
N SER A 175 6.22 5.69 -1.13
CA SER A 175 6.74 4.45 -1.72
C SER A 175 7.12 4.60 -3.20
N GLU A 176 6.59 5.63 -3.86
CA GLU A 176 6.98 6.03 -5.21
C GLU A 176 8.23 6.91 -5.17
N SER A 177 9.18 6.68 -6.08
CA SER A 177 10.42 7.45 -6.16
C SER A 177 10.31 8.74 -6.99
N SER A 178 9.15 9.01 -7.59
CA SER A 178 8.93 10.08 -8.56
C SER A 178 9.15 11.50 -8.02
N TRP A 179 9.08 11.67 -6.70
CA TRP A 179 9.34 12.95 -6.04
C TRP A 179 10.84 13.23 -5.87
N LEU A 180 11.71 12.23 -5.96
CA LEU A 180 13.16 12.43 -6.02
C LEU A 180 13.54 12.88 -7.43
N GLN A 181 14.39 13.90 -7.53
CA GLN A 181 14.97 14.28 -8.81
C GLN A 181 15.91 13.16 -9.27
N ILE A 182 15.43 12.32 -10.19
CA ILE A 182 16.22 11.25 -10.80
C ILE A 182 17.32 11.90 -11.63
N ALA A 183 18.58 11.61 -11.31
CA ALA A 183 19.68 11.98 -12.18
C ALA A 183 19.53 11.20 -13.50
N LYS A 184 19.27 11.88 -14.62
CA LYS A 184 19.25 11.28 -15.96
C LYS A 184 20.64 10.75 -16.30
N ASN A 185 20.97 9.54 -15.90
CA ASN A 185 22.33 9.03 -16.04
C ASN A 185 22.38 7.70 -16.83
N SER A 186 23.07 7.77 -17.96
CA SER A 186 23.45 6.66 -18.85
C SER A 186 24.43 5.65 -18.22
N TYR A 187 24.85 5.86 -16.96
CA TYR A 187 25.87 5.08 -16.25
C TYR A 187 25.32 4.19 -15.11
N HIS A 188 23.99 4.10 -14.92
CA HIS A 188 23.37 3.15 -13.99
C HIS A 188 23.50 1.70 -14.47
N LYS A 189 24.67 1.10 -14.24
CA LYS A 189 24.90 -0.34 -14.44
C LYS A 189 24.97 -1.03 -13.08
N GLY A 190 23.81 -1.32 -12.49
CA GLY A 190 23.72 -1.96 -11.18
C GLY A 190 22.29 -2.05 -10.66
N LYS A 191 22.10 -2.68 -9.49
CA LYS A 191 20.78 -2.81 -8.86
C LYS A 191 20.34 -1.48 -8.25
N SER A 192 19.20 -0.97 -8.71
CA SER A 192 18.51 0.14 -8.06
C SER A 192 17.92 -0.29 -6.72
N VAL A 193 18.07 0.57 -5.72
CA VAL A 193 17.56 0.43 -4.37
C VAL A 193 16.69 1.65 -4.10
N TYR A 194 15.44 1.40 -3.69
CA TYR A 194 14.54 2.38 -3.12
C TYR A 194 13.73 1.65 -2.04
N ARG A 195 14.05 1.90 -0.77
CA ARG A 195 13.47 1.18 0.36
C ARG A 195 13.07 2.14 1.46
N LEU A 196 11.76 2.36 1.57
CA LEU A 196 11.14 3.11 2.65
C LEU A 196 10.89 2.19 3.85
N ILE A 197 11.28 2.62 5.04
CA ILE A 197 11.22 1.83 6.28
C ILE A 197 10.54 2.69 7.35
N PRO A 198 9.34 2.31 7.83
CA PRO A 198 8.65 3.07 8.87
C PRO A 198 9.29 2.86 10.25
N ASN A 199 9.09 3.81 11.15
CA ASN A 199 9.39 3.69 12.58
C ASN A 199 10.82 3.16 12.84
N PHE A 200 11.78 3.73 12.14
CA PHE A 200 13.15 3.25 12.16
C PHE A 200 13.91 3.82 13.35
N SER A 201 14.12 3.00 14.38
CA SER A 201 14.96 3.36 15.52
C SER A 201 16.41 2.91 15.36
N PHE A 202 17.35 3.75 15.77
CA PHE A 202 18.77 3.43 15.89
C PHE A 202 19.38 4.14 17.10
N TYR A 203 20.45 3.58 17.67
CA TYR A 203 21.23 4.29 18.67
C TYR A 203 22.20 5.22 17.96
N SER A 204 22.14 6.52 18.25
CA SER A 204 23.11 7.47 17.72
C SER A 204 24.27 7.59 18.68
N SER A 205 25.45 7.16 18.25
CA SER A 205 26.69 7.27 19.03
C SER A 205 27.09 8.72 19.29
N LEU A 206 26.75 9.64 18.39
CA LEU A 206 27.02 11.08 18.57
C LEU A 206 26.07 11.74 19.56
N LEU A 207 24.78 11.40 19.49
CA LEU A 207 23.78 11.97 20.40
C LEU A 207 23.70 11.19 21.72
N MET A 208 24.44 10.09 21.84
CA MET A 208 24.43 9.15 22.97
C MET A 208 23.02 8.71 23.38
N ARG A 209 22.11 8.59 22.42
CA ARG A 209 20.69 8.26 22.66
C ARG A 209 20.07 7.52 21.50
N SER A 210 18.98 6.82 21.78
CA SER A 210 18.11 6.24 20.74
C SER A 210 17.35 7.35 20.01
N VAL A 211 17.38 7.28 18.68
CA VAL A 211 16.62 8.14 17.78
C VAL A 211 15.63 7.25 17.04
N THR A 212 14.38 7.69 16.89
CA THR A 212 13.38 7.03 16.07
C THR A 212 12.90 8.00 15.02
N LEU A 213 12.89 7.53 13.77
CA LEU A 213 12.40 8.28 12.61
C LEU A 213 11.03 7.73 12.22
N ASP A 214 10.13 8.62 11.79
CA ASP A 214 8.86 8.17 11.19
C ASP A 214 9.13 7.31 9.96
N PHE A 215 10.02 7.77 9.07
CA PHE A 215 10.57 6.94 8.00
C PHE A 215 12.06 7.13 7.78
N LEU A 216 12.76 6.03 7.53
CA LEU A 216 14.05 5.98 6.88
C LEU A 216 13.86 5.54 5.43
N LEU A 217 14.33 6.35 4.48
CA LEU A 217 14.42 5.94 3.08
C LEU A 217 15.90 5.70 2.71
N LEU A 218 16.17 4.51 2.19
CA LEU A 218 17.47 4.12 1.62
C LEU A 218 17.33 4.05 0.10
N GLU A 219 18.14 4.83 -0.62
CA GLU A 219 18.02 4.91 -2.07
C GLU A 219 19.36 5.12 -2.79
N ASN A 220 19.48 4.64 -4.02
CA ASN A 220 20.59 4.96 -4.92
C ASN A 220 20.09 5.36 -6.33
N VAL A 221 18.79 5.66 -6.46
CA VAL A 221 18.13 6.01 -7.72
C VAL A 221 18.38 7.46 -8.11
N SER A 222 18.67 8.34 -7.15
CA SER A 222 19.10 9.72 -7.41
C SER A 222 20.63 9.86 -7.51
N SER A 223 21.37 8.85 -7.05
CA SER A 223 22.84 8.84 -7.04
C SER A 223 23.44 8.71 -8.43
N LYS A 224 24.64 9.28 -8.62
CA LYS A 224 25.40 9.11 -9.87
C LYS A 224 25.89 7.68 -10.06
N TYR A 225 26.26 7.02 -8.97
CA TYR A 225 26.77 5.64 -8.98
C TYR A 225 25.86 4.73 -8.15
N THR A 226 25.61 3.51 -8.63
CA THR A 226 24.75 2.53 -7.94
C THR A 226 25.32 2.04 -6.59
N GLN A 227 26.61 2.26 -6.36
CA GLN A 227 27.31 1.94 -5.12
C GLN A 227 27.09 3.00 -4.03
N GLU A 228 26.58 4.19 -4.39
CA GLU A 228 26.33 5.29 -3.46
C GLU A 228 24.91 5.20 -2.91
N LEU A 229 24.79 4.70 -1.69
CA LEU A 229 23.52 4.67 -0.98
C LEU A 229 23.31 5.97 -0.19
N ASN A 230 22.23 6.66 -0.52
CA ASN A 230 21.71 7.80 0.21
C ASN A 230 20.75 7.36 1.31
N THR A 231 20.80 8.09 2.41
CA THR A 231 19.89 7.91 3.55
C THR A 231 19.06 9.18 3.75
N HIS A 232 17.76 9.01 3.88
CA HIS A 232 16.81 10.12 4.07
C HIS A 232 16.05 9.89 5.37
N SER A 233 16.11 10.84 6.30
CA SER A 233 15.17 10.88 7.42
C SER A 233 13.93 11.65 6.99
N ILE A 234 12.75 11.09 7.21
CA ILE A 234 11.49 11.74 6.85
C ILE A 234 10.60 11.75 8.09
N GLU A 235 10.20 12.94 8.53
CA GLU A 235 9.29 13.17 9.66
C GLU A 235 7.93 13.67 9.14
N ILE A 236 6.83 13.16 9.71
CA ILE A 236 5.48 13.59 9.33
C ILE A 236 4.98 14.61 10.35
N VAL A 237 4.51 15.74 9.84
CA VAL A 237 3.85 16.75 10.67
C VAL A 237 2.43 16.97 10.16
N PHE A 238 1.46 16.59 11.00
CA PHE A 238 0.03 16.73 10.71
C PHE A 238 -0.53 18.12 11.03
N SER A 239 0.12 18.85 11.94
CA SER A 239 -0.34 20.16 12.39
C SER A 239 0.83 21.09 12.69
N ASP A 240 0.59 22.38 12.50
CA ASP A 240 1.54 23.47 12.67
C ASP A 240 2.22 23.51 14.06
N ASN A 241 1.49 23.17 15.12
CA ASN A 241 2.00 23.18 16.50
C ASN A 241 3.25 22.31 16.73
N LYS A 242 3.54 21.33 15.86
CA LYS A 242 4.72 20.46 15.98
C LYS A 242 5.93 20.92 15.18
N LEU A 243 5.79 21.90 14.29
CA LEU A 243 6.85 22.33 13.38
C LEU A 243 8.08 22.89 14.11
N ASN A 244 7.87 23.64 15.21
CA ASN A 244 8.95 24.26 15.98
C ASN A 244 9.86 23.25 16.70
N ASN A 245 9.41 22.00 16.85
CA ASN A 245 10.18 20.95 17.52
C ASN A 245 11.01 20.11 16.55
N ILE A 246 10.89 20.35 15.24
CA ILE A 246 11.64 19.60 14.24
C ILE A 246 13.09 20.08 14.21
N ILE A 247 14.00 19.12 14.40
CA ILE A 247 15.45 19.34 14.38
C ILE A 247 16.03 18.58 13.21
N LEU A 248 17.04 19.17 12.55
CA LEU A 248 17.80 18.53 11.49
C LEU A 248 18.43 17.22 11.99
N ASN A 249 18.24 16.13 11.24
CA ASN A 249 18.92 14.87 11.54
C ASN A 249 20.28 14.84 10.83
N THR A 250 21.34 15.03 11.61
CA THR A 250 22.70 15.06 11.06
C THR A 250 23.27 13.69 10.70
N LYS A 251 22.53 12.59 10.94
CA LYS A 251 22.97 11.21 10.66
C LYS A 251 22.55 10.67 9.31
N THR A 252 21.61 11.34 8.65
CA THR A 252 21.17 11.01 7.29
C THR A 252 21.75 11.98 6.29
N ASN A 253 21.86 11.57 5.02
CA ASN A 253 22.28 12.47 3.94
C ASN A 253 21.30 13.62 3.76
N TYR A 254 20.00 13.33 3.89
CA TYR A 254 18.95 14.31 3.70
C TYR A 254 17.93 14.21 4.83
N SER A 255 17.44 15.35 5.29
CA SER A 255 16.32 15.42 6.22
C SER A 255 15.13 16.09 5.57
N TRP A 256 13.97 15.46 5.71
CA TRP A 256 12.72 15.89 5.10
C TRP A 256 11.62 15.96 6.15
N VAL A 257 10.74 16.93 5.96
CA VAL A 257 9.44 16.98 6.64
C VAL A 257 8.37 16.86 5.57
N VAL A 258 7.38 15.99 5.82
CA VAL A 258 6.20 15.86 4.96
C VAL A 258 4.99 16.39 5.70
N VAL A 259 4.24 17.26 5.04
CA VAL A 259 3.06 17.88 5.62
C VAL A 259 1.86 17.82 4.67
N PRO A 260 0.62 17.85 5.19
CA PRO A 260 -0.57 18.19 4.41
C PRO A 260 -0.42 19.53 3.67
N GLU A 261 -1.05 19.63 2.49
CA GLU A 261 -0.93 20.80 1.60
C GLU A 261 -1.36 22.12 2.25
N ASP A 262 -2.38 22.09 3.09
CA ASP A 262 -2.95 23.22 3.83
C ASP A 262 -1.95 23.87 4.79
N ILE A 263 -1.03 23.11 5.38
CA ILE A 263 -0.01 23.66 6.31
C ILE A 263 1.35 23.88 5.65
N SER A 264 1.51 23.57 4.36
CA SER A 264 2.79 23.66 3.65
C SER A 264 3.41 25.06 3.63
N LEU A 265 2.59 26.11 3.52
CA LEU A 265 3.05 27.50 3.55
C LEU A 265 3.59 27.92 4.93
N ILE A 266 2.98 27.40 6.00
CA ILE A 266 3.42 27.66 7.38
C ILE A 266 4.74 26.92 7.63
N ALA A 267 4.79 25.64 7.26
CA ALA A 267 5.99 24.80 7.36
C ALA A 267 7.18 25.41 6.61
N LEU A 268 6.98 25.95 5.41
CA LEU A 268 8.03 26.57 4.62
C LEU A 268 8.71 27.74 5.33
N LYS A 269 7.95 28.52 6.12
CA LYS A 269 8.45 29.68 6.87
C LYS A 269 9.15 29.30 8.17
N GLN A 270 8.70 28.24 8.84
CA GLN A 270 9.18 27.85 10.16
C GLN A 270 10.36 26.87 10.11
N LEU A 271 10.42 25.98 9.10
CA LEU A 271 11.44 24.95 9.03
C LEU A 271 12.81 25.51 8.61
N PRO A 272 13.91 25.06 9.24
CA PRO A 272 15.28 25.36 8.83
C PRO A 272 15.50 25.12 7.33
N LYS A 273 16.29 25.98 6.68
CA LYS A 273 16.48 25.94 5.21
C LYS A 273 17.14 24.66 4.71
N GLU A 274 17.90 24.01 5.57
CA GLU A 274 18.61 22.77 5.34
C GLU A 274 17.65 21.57 5.24
N ILE A 275 16.49 21.65 5.90
CA ILE A 275 15.47 20.62 5.89
C ILE A 275 14.60 20.77 4.64
N GLY A 276 14.49 19.67 3.89
CA GLY A 276 13.60 19.59 2.74
C GLY A 276 12.14 19.54 3.16
N LEU A 277 11.27 20.13 2.35
CA LEU A 277 9.84 20.17 2.60
C LEU A 277 9.10 19.48 1.46
N LEU A 278 8.33 18.48 1.84
CA LEU A 278 7.40 17.75 0.99
C LEU A 278 5.97 18.11 1.41
N LYS A 279 5.07 18.24 0.44
CA LYS A 279 3.65 18.29 0.71
C LYS A 279 2.94 17.09 0.13
N ILE A 280 1.93 16.58 0.84
CA ILE A 280 0.99 15.59 0.34
C ILE A 280 -0.30 16.29 -0.06
N SER A 281 -0.70 16.12 -1.32
CA SER A 281 -1.99 16.63 -1.81
C SER A 281 -3.16 15.78 -1.31
N SER A 282 -4.39 16.30 -1.47
CA SER A 282 -5.62 15.52 -1.26
C SER A 282 -5.67 14.22 -2.08
N LYS A 283 -4.93 14.17 -3.20
CA LYS A 283 -4.76 12.99 -4.04
C LYS A 283 -3.64 12.05 -3.61
N ARG A 284 -3.06 12.26 -2.43
CA ARG A 284 -1.97 11.42 -1.88
C ARG A 284 -0.73 11.36 -2.77
N ILE A 285 -0.53 12.41 -3.56
CA ILE A 285 0.67 12.61 -4.36
C ILE A 285 1.63 13.50 -3.57
N ILE A 286 2.88 13.04 -3.41
CA ILE A 286 3.97 13.85 -2.86
C ILE A 286 4.46 14.85 -3.89
N GLN A 287 4.64 16.10 -3.44
CA GLN A 287 5.28 17.15 -4.22
C GLN A 287 6.38 17.80 -3.39
N VAL A 288 7.51 18.06 -4.04
CA VAL A 288 8.62 18.78 -3.43
C VAL A 288 8.31 20.27 -3.40
N VAL A 289 8.24 20.86 -2.21
CA VAL A 289 8.13 22.31 -2.00
C VAL A 289 9.51 22.93 -1.92
N ARG A 290 10.44 22.26 -1.22
CA ARG A 290 11.85 22.67 -1.08
C ARG A 290 12.73 21.43 -0.98
N ASN A 291 13.81 21.39 -1.76
CA ASN A 291 14.79 20.30 -1.67
C ASN A 291 15.55 20.32 -0.33
N ALA A 292 15.85 19.14 0.21
CA ALA A 292 16.75 19.02 1.36
C ALA A 292 18.20 19.33 0.96
N ALA A 293 18.95 19.93 1.87
CA ALA A 293 20.39 20.06 1.73
C ALA A 293 21.10 18.74 2.04
N LEU A 294 22.23 18.49 1.38
CA LEU A 294 23.10 17.36 1.71
C LEU A 294 23.86 17.65 3.01
N THR A 295 23.72 16.76 3.99
CA THR A 295 24.48 16.81 5.23
C THR A 295 25.85 16.14 5.04
N ASN A 296 26.93 16.88 5.31
CA ASN A 296 28.32 16.40 5.14
C ASN A 296 28.89 15.68 6.38
N GLU A 297 28.23 15.76 7.54
CA GLU A 297 28.65 15.07 8.78
C GLU A 297 28.24 13.59 8.79
N THR A 298 28.72 12.82 7.82
CA THR A 298 28.25 11.45 7.57
C THR A 298 29.03 10.41 8.38
N SER A 299 28.61 10.14 9.61
CA SER A 299 28.74 8.76 10.12
C SER A 299 27.42 8.04 9.88
N LYS A 300 27.31 7.39 8.71
CA LYS A 300 26.16 6.54 8.33
C LYS A 300 26.15 5.21 9.07
N LEU A 301 27.22 4.90 9.80
CA LEU A 301 27.47 3.58 10.38
C LEU A 301 26.39 3.17 11.36
N ASP A 302 25.93 4.06 12.24
CA ASP A 302 24.86 3.76 13.20
C ASP A 302 23.58 3.30 12.49
N ILE A 303 23.19 3.99 11.42
CA ILE A 303 21.98 3.69 10.64
C ILE A 303 22.15 2.38 9.86
N LEU A 304 23.28 2.22 9.17
CA LEU A 304 23.54 1.02 8.37
C LEU A 304 23.66 -0.22 9.26
N GLN A 305 24.33 -0.11 10.41
CA GLN A 305 24.42 -1.18 11.39
C GLN A 305 23.04 -1.56 11.94
N ALA A 306 22.25 -0.57 12.37
CA ALA A 306 20.89 -0.84 12.86
C ALA A 306 19.99 -1.45 11.78
N PHE A 307 20.15 -1.03 10.52
CA PHE A 307 19.44 -1.60 9.40
C PHE A 307 19.83 -3.07 9.15
N ILE A 308 21.13 -3.36 9.12
CA ILE A 308 21.66 -4.71 8.93
C ILE A 308 21.17 -5.65 10.04
N VAL A 309 21.31 -5.25 11.31
CA VAL A 309 20.88 -6.06 12.47
C VAL A 309 19.37 -6.36 12.46
N LYS A 310 18.55 -5.47 11.88
CA LYS A 310 17.10 -5.68 11.76
C LYS A 310 16.69 -6.53 10.55
N THR A 311 17.61 -6.72 9.60
CA THR A 311 17.30 -7.34 8.29
C THR A 311 17.95 -8.72 8.12
N ILE A 312 19.06 -8.99 8.81
CA ILE A 312 19.68 -10.32 8.94
C ILE A 312 18.98 -11.07 10.08
#